data_AF-A0A9E1E3B8-F1
#
_entry.id   AF-A0A9E1E3B8-F1
#
_cell.length_a   1.000
_cell.length_b   1.000
_cell.length_c   1.000
_cell.angle_alpha   90.00
_cell.angle_beta   90.00
_cell.angle_gamma   90.00
#
_symmetry.space_group_name_H-M   'P 1'
#
loop_
_entity.id
_entity.type
_entity.pdbx_description
1 polymer ?
#
loop_
_entity_poly.entity_id
_entity_poly.type
_entity_poly.pdbx_seq_one_letter_code
_entity_poly.pdbx_strand_id
1 'polypeptide(L)'
;MKYKIGDKVRVKDNLKVGKIYFMSNTTEFDSVEQEMLKFKGKEVTISSCTDSEKYYIKEDDGKWSWTDEMFSGLATSLPKIVITTDSKTTTAKMYEGTKLLKTAKSKCSPEDTFDFAIGAKLALERVTEKEQKFKIGQFVRVINNDTNNFPIGQIVQIIKFNENKVLCEGYCCDRRWIDTQTMFDYQIEELPEDGE
;
A
#
# COMPACT_ATOMS: atom_id res chain seq x y z
N MET A 1 -19.88 -9.04 17.70
CA MET A 1 -19.31 -8.90 16.34
C MET A 1 -17.86 -8.43 16.35
N LYS A 2 -16.95 -9.17 15.69
CA LYS A 2 -15.53 -8.82 15.52
C LYS A 2 -15.23 -7.92 14.31
N TYR A 3 -16.02 -8.04 13.23
CA TYR A 3 -15.84 -7.30 11.98
C TYR A 3 -17.04 -6.37 11.71
N LYS A 4 -16.81 -5.33 10.90
CA LYS A 4 -17.81 -4.32 10.50
C LYS A 4 -18.18 -4.48 9.02
N ILE A 5 -19.35 -3.94 8.65
CA ILE A 5 -19.78 -3.89 7.25
C ILE A 5 -18.75 -3.10 6.43
N GLY A 6 -18.35 -3.68 5.29
CA GLY A 6 -17.30 -3.14 4.41
C GLY A 6 -15.90 -3.66 4.72
N ASP A 7 -15.67 -4.33 5.85
CA ASP A 7 -14.38 -4.95 6.13
C ASP A 7 -14.09 -6.05 5.11
N LYS A 8 -12.86 -6.07 4.59
CA LYS A 8 -12.35 -7.23 3.87
C LYS A 8 -11.73 -8.18 4.90
N VAL A 9 -12.12 -9.44 4.88
CA VAL A 9 -11.67 -10.50 5.80
C VAL A 9 -11.17 -11.69 5.01
N ARG A 10 -10.28 -12.49 5.60
CA ARG A 10 -9.80 -13.72 4.98
C ARG A 10 -10.52 -14.93 5.55
N VAL A 11 -11.05 -15.75 4.66
CA VAL A 11 -11.71 -17.02 4.99
C VAL A 11 -10.67 -18.06 5.39
N LYS A 12 -10.91 -18.78 6.48
CA LYS A 12 -9.97 -19.72 7.07
C LYS A 12 -9.64 -20.89 6.14
N ASP A 13 -8.36 -21.20 5.95
CA ASP A 13 -7.92 -22.25 5.01
C ASP A 13 -8.41 -23.66 5.39
N ASN A 14 -8.57 -23.93 6.69
CA ASN A 14 -8.92 -25.26 7.21
C ASN A 14 -10.42 -25.43 7.56
N LEU A 15 -11.32 -24.74 6.84
CA LEU A 15 -12.77 -24.97 6.94
C LEU A 15 -13.15 -26.43 6.64
N LYS A 16 -14.08 -27.01 7.40
CA LYS A 16 -14.54 -28.40 7.22
C LYS A 16 -16.05 -28.44 7.10
N VAL A 17 -16.55 -29.13 6.07
CA VAL A 17 -17.99 -29.31 5.85
C VAL A 17 -18.63 -30.00 7.05
N GLY A 18 -19.80 -29.52 7.47
CA GLY A 18 -20.53 -30.05 8.62
C GLY A 18 -19.90 -29.78 9.98
N LYS A 19 -18.73 -29.12 10.04
CA LYS A 19 -18.16 -28.65 11.31
C LYS A 19 -18.86 -27.37 11.72
N ILE A 20 -19.15 -27.26 13.02
CA ILE A 20 -19.73 -26.09 13.66
C ILE A 20 -18.63 -25.08 14.01
N TYR A 21 -18.88 -23.81 13.72
CA TYR A 21 -18.01 -22.67 14.01
C TYR A 21 -18.81 -21.57 14.71
N PHE A 22 -18.25 -21.01 15.79
CA PHE A 22 -18.97 -20.12 16.69
C PHE A 22 -18.68 -18.63 16.43
N MET A 23 -19.61 -17.79 16.86
CA MET A 23 -19.36 -16.37 17.10
C MET A 23 -18.54 -16.20 18.38
N SER A 24 -17.66 -15.20 18.44
CA SER A 24 -16.74 -15.04 19.57
C SER A 24 -17.40 -14.52 20.84
N ASN A 25 -18.58 -13.89 20.72
CA ASN A 25 -19.28 -13.18 21.78
C ASN A 25 -20.65 -13.76 22.15
N THR A 26 -21.10 -14.84 21.51
CA THR A 26 -22.43 -15.44 21.73
C THR A 26 -22.38 -16.97 21.61
N THR A 27 -23.49 -17.64 21.91
CA THR A 27 -23.68 -19.09 21.63
C THR A 27 -24.09 -19.36 20.19
N GLU A 28 -24.14 -18.35 19.33
CA GLU A 28 -24.52 -18.50 17.93
C GLU A 28 -23.43 -19.21 17.15
N PHE A 29 -23.86 -20.13 16.29
CA PHE A 29 -22.96 -20.92 15.47
C PHE A 29 -23.54 -21.17 14.10
N ASP A 30 -22.67 -21.54 13.17
CA ASP A 30 -23.08 -22.03 11.87
C ASP A 30 -22.20 -23.18 11.40
N SER A 31 -22.70 -23.90 10.41
CA SER A 31 -22.01 -25.04 9.82
C SER A 31 -21.61 -24.76 8.38
N VAL A 32 -20.49 -25.32 7.96
CA VAL A 32 -19.94 -25.07 6.63
C VAL A 32 -20.62 -25.97 5.61
N GLU A 33 -21.19 -25.35 4.57
CA GLU A 33 -21.72 -26.04 3.40
C GLU A 33 -20.62 -26.30 2.35
N GLN A 34 -20.84 -27.30 1.50
CA GLN A 34 -19.84 -27.72 0.51
C GLN A 34 -19.46 -26.59 -0.46
N GLU A 35 -20.42 -25.75 -0.86
CA GLU A 35 -20.18 -24.62 -1.76
C GLU A 35 -19.33 -23.51 -1.11
N MET A 36 -19.35 -23.38 0.22
CA MET A 36 -18.57 -22.37 0.94
C MET A 36 -17.07 -22.65 0.85
N LEU A 37 -16.66 -23.90 0.61
CA LEU A 37 -15.25 -24.27 0.51
C LEU A 37 -14.52 -23.57 -0.65
N LYS A 38 -15.24 -23.10 -1.67
CA LYS A 38 -14.66 -22.33 -2.80
C LYS A 38 -14.05 -21.00 -2.37
N PHE A 39 -14.39 -20.53 -1.16
CA PHE A 39 -13.87 -19.30 -0.57
C PHE A 39 -12.71 -19.52 0.39
N LYS A 40 -12.33 -20.76 0.71
CA LYS A 40 -11.18 -21.05 1.58
C LYS A 40 -9.93 -20.28 1.17
N GLY A 41 -9.32 -19.59 2.13
CA GLY A 41 -8.10 -18.82 1.93
C GLY A 41 -8.27 -17.55 1.09
N LYS A 42 -9.47 -17.29 0.57
CA LYS A 42 -9.77 -16.08 -0.19
C LYS A 42 -10.11 -14.94 0.76
N GLU A 43 -9.89 -13.74 0.24
CA GLU A 43 -10.34 -12.50 0.85
C GLU A 43 -11.75 -12.22 0.35
N VAL A 44 -12.66 -11.92 1.28
CA VAL A 44 -14.07 -11.66 1.04
C VAL A 44 -14.48 -10.40 1.80
N THR A 45 -15.57 -9.77 1.40
CA THR A 45 -16.01 -8.48 1.92
C THR A 45 -17.30 -8.67 2.71
N ILE A 46 -17.33 -8.22 3.96
CA ILE A 46 -18.54 -8.23 4.78
C ILE A 46 -19.56 -7.27 4.15
N SER A 47 -20.69 -7.81 3.67
CA SER A 47 -21.73 -7.04 2.97
C SER A 47 -22.83 -6.55 3.90
N SER A 48 -23.25 -7.39 4.84
CA SER A 48 -24.26 -7.08 5.84
C SER A 48 -24.16 -8.08 6.99
N CYS A 49 -24.98 -7.89 8.02
CA CYS A 49 -25.01 -8.74 9.21
C CYS A 49 -26.46 -9.09 9.55
N THR A 50 -26.68 -10.26 10.14
CA THR A 50 -28.01 -10.70 10.60
C THR A 50 -28.35 -10.08 11.95
N ASP A 51 -29.62 -10.15 12.35
CA ASP A 51 -30.06 -9.78 13.70
C ASP A 51 -29.37 -10.63 14.79
N SER A 52 -28.89 -11.82 14.44
CA SER A 52 -28.08 -12.72 15.28
C SER A 52 -26.57 -12.45 15.21
N GLU A 53 -26.17 -11.27 14.71
CA GLU A 53 -24.78 -10.82 14.61
C GLU A 53 -23.86 -11.64 13.68
N LYS A 54 -24.41 -12.56 12.89
CA LYS A 54 -23.65 -13.32 11.87
C LYS A 54 -23.41 -12.45 10.64
N TYR A 55 -22.46 -12.86 9.81
CA TYR A 55 -22.01 -12.09 8.65
C TYR A 55 -22.54 -12.65 7.34
N TYR A 56 -22.87 -11.75 6.42
CA TYR A 56 -22.98 -12.04 5.00
C TYR A 56 -21.76 -11.49 4.27
N ILE A 57 -21.34 -12.18 3.21
CA ILE A 57 -20.26 -11.71 2.35
C ILE A 57 -20.81 -11.24 1.00
N LYS A 58 -20.09 -10.35 0.33
CA LYS A 58 -20.50 -9.84 -0.98
C LYS A 58 -20.31 -10.88 -2.09
N GLU A 59 -19.27 -11.70 -1.96
CA GLU A 59 -18.80 -12.63 -3.00
C GLU A 59 -19.69 -13.86 -3.17
N ASP A 60 -20.65 -14.08 -2.27
CA ASP A 60 -21.71 -15.07 -2.39
C ASP A 60 -23.11 -14.46 -2.47
N ASP A 61 -23.21 -13.15 -2.74
CA ASP A 61 -24.47 -12.39 -2.77
C ASP A 61 -25.27 -12.48 -1.47
N GLY A 62 -24.60 -12.69 -0.33
CA GLY A 62 -25.23 -12.86 0.97
C GLY A 62 -25.98 -14.19 1.10
N LYS A 63 -25.60 -15.22 0.34
CA LYS A 63 -26.26 -16.52 0.36
C LYS A 63 -26.09 -17.27 1.68
N TRP A 64 -24.91 -17.19 2.29
CA TRP A 64 -24.57 -17.96 3.49
C TRP A 64 -24.25 -17.07 4.68
N SER A 65 -24.65 -17.52 5.87
CA SER A 65 -24.23 -16.90 7.13
C SER A 65 -22.84 -17.39 7.54
N TRP A 66 -21.98 -16.46 7.91
CA TRP A 66 -20.61 -16.70 8.32
C TRP A 66 -20.40 -16.28 9.76
N THR A 67 -19.52 -16.99 10.48
CA THR A 67 -19.20 -16.70 11.90
C THR A 67 -17.76 -16.25 12.07
N ASP A 68 -17.44 -15.65 13.23
CA ASP A 68 -16.10 -15.16 13.57
C ASP A 68 -15.01 -16.22 13.36
N GLU A 69 -15.26 -17.47 13.80
CA GLU A 69 -14.29 -18.56 13.72
C GLU A 69 -14.03 -19.08 12.29
N MET A 70 -14.90 -18.73 11.34
CA MET A 70 -14.73 -19.06 9.92
C MET A 70 -13.75 -18.11 9.20
N PHE A 71 -13.38 -17.00 9.83
CA PHE A 71 -12.41 -16.04 9.32
C PHE A 71 -11.08 -16.12 10.09
N SER A 72 -9.96 -15.91 9.39
CA SER A 72 -8.63 -15.81 10.00
C SER A 72 -8.25 -14.38 10.41
N GLY A 73 -9.07 -13.38 10.08
CA GLY A 73 -8.84 -11.98 10.41
C GLY A 73 -9.17 -11.02 9.26
N LEU A 74 -8.90 -9.72 9.49
CA LEU A 74 -8.97 -8.69 8.45
C LEU A 74 -7.96 -8.98 7.33
N ALA A 75 -8.41 -8.84 6.09
CA ALA A 75 -7.60 -8.93 4.88
C ALA A 75 -6.86 -7.62 4.58
N THR A 76 -7.20 -6.50 5.26
CA THR A 76 -6.37 -5.30 5.32
C THR A 76 -5.08 -5.64 6.05
N SER A 77 -4.15 -6.27 5.33
CA SER A 77 -2.82 -6.46 5.83
C SER A 77 -2.14 -5.10 5.84
N LEU A 78 -2.02 -4.50 7.01
CA LEU A 78 -1.10 -3.40 7.20
C LEU A 78 0.27 -3.86 6.68
N PRO A 79 1.01 -3.00 5.96
CA PRO A 79 2.34 -3.33 5.46
C PRO A 79 3.20 -3.85 6.61
N LYS A 80 3.68 -5.09 6.49
CA LYS A 80 4.56 -5.73 7.48
C LYS A 80 5.99 -5.63 6.97
N ILE A 81 6.88 -5.07 7.77
CA ILE A 81 8.31 -5.02 7.44
C ILE A 81 9.05 -6.03 8.31
N VAL A 82 9.87 -6.87 7.66
CA VAL A 82 10.75 -7.85 8.32
C VAL A 82 12.19 -7.44 8.06
N ILE A 83 12.92 -7.18 9.15
CA ILE A 83 14.35 -6.84 9.11
C ILE A 83 15.15 -8.06 9.53
N THR A 84 16.14 -8.43 8.72
CA THR A 84 17.04 -9.57 8.96
C THR A 84 18.49 -9.13 8.76
N THR A 85 19.44 -9.77 9.43
CA THR A 85 20.86 -9.48 9.25
C THR A 85 21.68 -10.76 9.21
N ASP A 86 22.76 -10.75 8.44
CA ASP A 86 23.77 -11.81 8.38
C ASP A 86 25.10 -11.39 9.03
N SER A 87 25.07 -10.38 9.91
CA SER A 87 26.22 -9.67 10.53
C SER A 87 27.05 -8.78 9.61
N LYS A 88 26.81 -8.78 8.29
CA LYS A 88 27.50 -7.90 7.32
C LYS A 88 26.53 -7.01 6.53
N THR A 89 25.33 -7.52 6.32
CA THR A 89 24.27 -6.92 5.53
C THR A 89 22.97 -7.00 6.31
N THR A 90 22.27 -5.87 6.43
CA THR A 90 20.93 -5.81 6.99
C THR A 90 19.93 -5.65 5.85
N THR A 91 18.93 -6.53 5.79
CA THR A 91 17.93 -6.58 4.72
C THR A 91 16.55 -6.29 5.32
N ALA A 92 15.84 -5.33 4.74
CA ALA A 92 14.44 -5.04 5.02
C ALA A 92 13.56 -5.56 3.88
N LYS A 93 12.51 -6.32 4.21
CA LYS A 93 11.50 -6.83 3.29
C LYS A 93 10.13 -6.32 3.72
N MET A 94 9.43 -5.62 2.83
CA MET A 94 8.07 -5.12 3.05
C MET A 94 7.06 -6.06 2.40
N TYR A 95 6.04 -6.44 3.15
CA TYR A 95 4.98 -7.37 2.74
C TYR A 95 3.61 -6.73 2.87
N GLU A 96 2.72 -7.08 1.97
CA GLU A 96 1.27 -6.91 2.12
C GLU A 96 0.66 -8.32 2.08
N GLY A 97 0.22 -8.77 3.24
CA GLY A 97 -0.20 -10.15 3.46
C GLY A 97 0.98 -11.11 3.26
N THR A 98 0.89 -11.97 2.25
CA THR A 98 1.97 -12.90 1.84
C THR A 98 2.78 -12.38 0.65
N LYS A 99 2.37 -11.28 0.03
CA LYS A 99 3.03 -10.71 -1.15
C LYS A 99 4.21 -9.85 -0.72
N LEU A 100 5.40 -10.15 -1.23
CA LEU A 100 6.57 -9.28 -1.08
C LEU A 100 6.39 -8.06 -1.99
N LEU A 101 6.33 -6.87 -1.42
CA LEU A 101 6.18 -5.61 -2.15
C LEU A 101 7.54 -5.04 -2.56
N LYS A 102 8.44 -4.88 -1.59
CA LYS A 102 9.74 -4.24 -1.80
C LYS A 102 10.79 -4.85 -0.90
N THR A 103 12.04 -4.86 -1.36
CA THR A 103 13.21 -5.28 -0.57
C THR A 103 14.27 -4.21 -0.68
N ALA A 104 14.89 -3.87 0.45
CA ALA A 104 16.06 -3.01 0.50
C ALA A 104 17.14 -3.61 1.39
N LYS A 105 18.38 -3.20 1.16
CA LYS A 105 19.55 -3.66 1.90
C LYS A 105 20.39 -2.48 2.34
N SER A 106 21.03 -2.61 3.50
CA SER A 106 22.15 -1.80 3.94
C SER A 106 23.34 -2.74 4.17
N LYS A 107 24.54 -2.29 3.80
CA LYS A 107 25.77 -3.06 3.95
C LYS A 107 26.77 -2.21 4.72
N CYS A 108 27.38 -2.80 5.74
CA CYS A 108 28.43 -2.16 6.52
C CYS A 108 29.75 -2.21 5.73
N SER A 109 30.53 -1.14 5.78
CA SER A 109 31.87 -1.11 5.19
C SER A 109 32.79 -2.05 5.99
N PRO A 110 33.81 -2.68 5.38
CA PRO A 110 34.72 -3.57 6.10
C PRO A 110 35.49 -2.92 7.25
N GLU A 111 35.67 -1.59 7.20
CA GLU A 111 36.42 -0.80 8.19
C GLU A 111 35.55 -0.31 9.36
N ASP A 112 34.22 -0.39 9.21
CA ASP A 112 33.28 0.08 10.23
C ASP A 112 32.94 -1.05 11.20
N THR A 113 32.61 -0.69 12.45
CA THR A 113 32.02 -1.64 13.40
C THR A 113 30.55 -1.86 13.03
N PHE A 114 30.17 -3.12 12.83
CA PHE A 114 28.77 -3.45 12.51
C PHE A 114 27.83 -3.04 13.66
N ASP A 115 26.82 -2.25 13.32
CA ASP A 115 25.72 -1.86 14.20
C ASP A 115 24.38 -2.25 13.55
N PHE A 116 23.64 -3.14 14.23
CA PHE A 116 22.34 -3.60 13.77
C PHE A 116 21.30 -2.48 13.71
N ALA A 117 21.26 -1.58 14.69
CA ALA A 117 20.27 -0.51 14.76
C ALA A 117 20.47 0.49 13.61
N ILE A 118 21.72 0.86 13.33
CA ILE A 118 22.07 1.72 12.18
C ILE A 118 21.71 1.02 10.87
N GLY A 119 22.10 -0.25 10.72
CA GLY A 119 21.78 -1.05 9.55
C GLY A 119 20.28 -1.20 9.32
N ALA A 120 19.51 -1.43 10.38
CA ALA A 120 18.05 -1.57 10.35
C ALA A 120 17.37 -0.26 9.95
N LYS A 121 17.79 0.87 10.53
CA LYS A 121 17.29 2.21 10.19
C LYS A 121 17.48 2.49 8.69
N LEU A 122 18.70 2.30 8.19
CA LEU A 122 19.02 2.54 6.77
C LEU A 122 18.25 1.60 5.83
N ALA A 123 18.11 0.32 6.18
CA ALA A 123 17.35 -0.63 5.37
C ALA A 123 15.85 -0.30 5.37
N LEU A 124 15.32 0.20 6.50
CA LEU A 124 13.95 0.65 6.63
C LEU A 124 13.68 1.89 5.76
N GLU A 125 14.51 2.93 5.88
CA GLU A 125 14.39 4.15 5.06
C GLU A 125 14.29 3.78 3.57
N ARG A 126 15.25 2.98 3.07
CA ARG A 126 15.29 2.53 1.66
C ARG A 126 14.08 1.68 1.24
N VAL A 127 13.53 0.84 2.12
CA VAL A 127 12.35 0.02 1.77
C VAL A 127 11.08 0.87 1.73
N THR A 128 11.05 1.97 2.49
CA THR A 128 9.91 2.91 2.55
C THR A 128 10.02 4.10 1.59
N GLU A 129 11.19 4.36 1.01
CA GLU A 129 11.39 5.40 -0.01
C GLU A 129 10.44 5.19 -1.20
N LYS A 130 9.74 6.24 -1.61
CA LYS A 130 8.95 6.21 -2.86
C LYS A 130 9.91 6.19 -4.05
N GLU A 131 9.57 5.42 -5.08
CA GLU A 131 10.31 5.48 -6.33
C GLU A 131 10.20 6.88 -6.92
N GLN A 132 11.35 7.48 -7.22
CA GLN A 132 11.42 8.80 -7.79
C GLN A 132 10.94 8.71 -9.25
N LYS A 133 9.75 9.25 -9.52
CA LYS A 133 9.12 9.18 -10.86
C LYS A 133 9.90 9.92 -11.93
N PHE A 134 10.64 10.97 -11.55
CA PHE A 134 11.32 11.87 -12.47
C PHE A 134 12.82 11.96 -12.21
N LYS A 135 13.56 12.63 -13.10
CA LYS A 135 15.01 12.86 -12.97
C LYS A 135 15.35 14.36 -12.91
N ILE A 136 16.44 14.70 -12.24
CA ILE A 136 17.00 16.06 -12.31
C ILE A 136 17.43 16.33 -13.77
N GLY A 137 17.08 17.50 -14.27
CA GLY A 137 17.28 17.93 -15.66
C GLY A 137 16.14 17.55 -16.60
N GLN A 138 15.19 16.71 -16.18
CA GLN A 138 14.04 16.31 -17.01
C GLN A 138 13.08 17.50 -17.19
N PHE A 139 12.60 17.67 -18.43
CA PHE A 139 11.52 18.59 -18.74
C PHE A 139 10.18 17.87 -18.56
N VAL A 140 9.25 18.53 -17.88
CA VAL A 140 7.93 18.00 -17.54
C VAL A 140 6.86 19.05 -17.83
N ARG A 141 5.64 18.60 -18.12
CA ARG A 141 4.49 19.48 -18.37
C ARG A 141 3.68 19.67 -17.10
N VAL A 142 3.34 20.92 -16.78
CA VAL A 142 2.46 21.27 -15.66
C VAL A 142 1.02 20.91 -16.01
N ILE A 143 0.36 20.12 -15.17
CA ILE A 143 -1.05 19.69 -15.35
C ILE A 143 -1.98 20.20 -14.25
N ASN A 144 -1.43 20.67 -13.13
CA ASN A 144 -2.18 21.29 -12.04
C ASN A 144 -1.33 22.39 -11.39
N ASN A 145 -1.96 23.53 -11.08
CA ASN A 145 -1.30 24.69 -10.49
C ASN A 145 -1.94 25.18 -9.19
N ASP A 146 -2.65 24.32 -8.46
CA ASP A 146 -3.36 24.68 -7.21
C ASP A 146 -2.43 25.26 -6.12
N THR A 147 -1.13 24.99 -6.21
CA THR A 147 -0.11 25.39 -5.23
C THR A 147 1.14 26.00 -5.87
N ASN A 148 1.11 26.33 -7.16
CA ASN A 148 2.23 26.94 -7.87
C ASN A 148 1.76 27.96 -8.91
N ASN A 149 2.66 28.86 -9.32
CA ASN A 149 2.38 29.95 -10.27
C ASN A 149 2.82 29.61 -11.70
N PHE A 150 3.01 28.32 -12.04
CA PHE A 150 3.24 27.94 -13.42
C PHE A 150 1.88 27.74 -14.14
N PRO A 151 1.67 28.38 -15.30
CA PRO A 151 0.55 28.06 -16.16
C PRO A 151 0.42 26.56 -16.47
N ILE A 152 -0.80 26.03 -16.41
CA ILE A 152 -1.11 24.67 -16.88
C ILE A 152 -0.73 24.55 -18.38
N GLY A 153 -0.13 23.43 -18.74
CA GLY A 153 0.41 23.14 -20.07
C GLY A 153 1.85 23.60 -20.28
N GLN A 154 2.42 24.37 -19.35
CA GLN A 154 3.80 24.83 -19.46
C GLN A 154 4.81 23.70 -19.28
N ILE A 155 5.90 23.77 -20.05
CA ILE A 155 7.07 22.91 -19.88
C ILE A 155 8.03 23.59 -18.89
N VAL A 156 8.39 22.86 -17.83
CA VAL A 156 9.33 23.30 -16.79
C VAL A 156 10.44 22.28 -16.61
N GLN A 157 11.61 22.72 -16.14
CA GLN A 157 12.76 21.84 -15.92
C GLN A 157 12.87 21.48 -14.44
N ILE A 158 12.99 20.20 -14.12
CA ILE A 158 13.28 19.76 -12.76
C ILE A 158 14.74 20.06 -12.43
N ILE A 159 14.98 20.92 -11.45
CA ILE A 159 16.35 21.31 -11.06
C ILE A 159 16.81 20.64 -9.77
N LYS A 160 15.89 20.23 -8.89
CA LYS A 160 16.22 19.61 -7.60
C LYS A 160 15.06 18.81 -7.03
N PHE A 161 15.36 17.82 -6.19
CA PHE A 161 14.37 17.14 -5.34
C PHE A 161 14.45 17.64 -3.90
N ASN A 162 13.30 17.83 -3.27
CA ASN A 162 13.20 18.22 -1.87
C ASN A 162 12.17 17.33 -1.16
N GLU A 163 12.66 16.35 -0.40
CA GLU A 163 11.85 15.34 0.29
C GLU A 163 10.82 14.67 -0.65
N ASN A 164 9.57 15.14 -0.59
CA ASN A 164 8.41 14.62 -1.33
C ASN A 164 7.95 15.55 -2.46
N LYS A 165 8.78 16.52 -2.85
CA LYS A 165 8.46 17.55 -3.84
C LYS A 165 9.59 17.71 -4.84
N VAL A 166 9.24 18.20 -6.03
CA VAL A 166 10.18 18.56 -7.08
C VAL A 166 10.31 20.07 -7.13
N LEU A 167 11.53 20.59 -7.27
CA LEU A 167 11.78 21.99 -7.56
C LEU A 167 11.93 22.14 -9.06
N CYS A 168 11.04 22.92 -9.66
CA CYS A 168 11.01 23.17 -11.09
C CYS A 168 11.35 24.62 -11.39
N GLU A 169 12.09 24.86 -12.47
CA GLU A 169 12.36 26.18 -13.02
C GLU A 169 11.54 26.40 -14.30
N GLY A 170 10.94 27.58 -14.42
CA GLY A 170 10.15 27.96 -15.59
C GLY A 170 9.64 29.39 -15.53
N TYR A 171 8.95 29.83 -16.58
CA TYR A 171 8.25 31.12 -16.63
C TYR A 171 7.01 31.16 -15.73
N CYS A 172 6.84 32.20 -14.91
CA CYS A 172 5.62 32.40 -14.12
C CYS A 172 4.42 32.87 -14.97
N CYS A 173 3.23 32.92 -14.36
CA CYS A 173 1.93 33.41 -14.89
C CYS A 173 1.98 34.50 -15.99
N ASP A 174 2.91 35.45 -15.88
CA ASP A 174 3.02 36.59 -16.80
C ASP A 174 3.96 36.37 -18.00
N ARG A 175 4.63 35.20 -18.07
CA ARG A 175 5.69 34.84 -19.04
C ARG A 175 6.84 35.84 -19.14
N ARG A 176 7.01 36.71 -18.14
CA ARG A 176 7.98 37.81 -18.15
C ARG A 176 9.30 37.48 -17.46
N TRP A 177 9.32 36.51 -16.56
CA TRP A 177 10.48 36.16 -15.76
C TRP A 177 10.49 34.68 -15.43
N ILE A 178 11.71 34.14 -15.28
CA ILE A 178 11.97 32.76 -14.87
C ILE A 178 11.97 32.75 -13.33
N ASP A 179 11.30 31.77 -12.75
CA ASP A 179 11.23 31.52 -11.31
C ASP A 179 11.36 30.03 -11.02
N THR A 180 11.67 29.73 -9.77
CA THR A 180 11.79 28.36 -9.26
C THR A 180 10.69 28.09 -8.26
N GLN A 181 9.89 27.06 -8.50
CA GLN A 181 8.79 26.70 -7.62
C GLN A 181 8.77 25.23 -7.27
N THR A 182 8.33 24.96 -6.06
CA THR A 182 8.23 23.61 -5.54
C THR A 182 6.85 23.03 -5.89
N MET A 183 6.84 21.88 -6.55
CA MET A 183 5.64 21.20 -7.05
C MET A 183 5.58 19.77 -6.52
N PHE A 184 4.39 19.18 -6.53
CA PHE A 184 4.17 17.77 -6.25
C PHE A 184 4.15 16.94 -7.54
N ASP A 185 4.46 15.64 -7.45
CA ASP A 185 4.49 14.73 -8.60
C ASP A 185 3.15 14.62 -9.35
N TYR A 186 2.02 14.90 -8.70
CA TYR A 186 0.70 14.89 -9.34
C TYR A 186 0.41 16.17 -10.15
N GLN A 187 1.24 17.20 -9.99
CA GLN A 187 1.10 18.48 -10.69
C GLN A 187 1.85 18.53 -12.01
N ILE A 188 2.64 17.49 -12.29
CA ILE A 188 3.49 17.40 -13.47
C ILE A 188 3.36 16.03 -14.12
N GLU A 189 3.59 15.98 -15.42
CA GLU A 189 3.68 14.75 -16.19
C GLU A 189 4.87 14.76 -17.15
N GLU A 190 5.27 13.56 -17.57
CA GLU A 190 6.30 13.41 -18.59
C GLU A 190 5.80 13.98 -19.91
N LEU A 191 6.71 14.57 -20.68
CA LEU A 191 6.39 14.96 -22.04
C LEU A 191 6.16 13.69 -22.87
N PRO A 192 5.12 13.65 -23.72
CA PRO A 192 4.94 12.54 -24.65
C PRO A 192 6.19 12.39 -25.50
N GLU A 193 6.65 11.14 -25.71
CA GLU A 193 7.91 10.85 -26.40
C GLU A 193 7.92 11.34 -27.86
N ASP A 194 6.76 11.59 -28.47
CA ASP A 194 6.66 12.17 -29.81
C ASP A 194 5.45 13.10 -29.92
N GLY A 195 5.65 14.25 -30.56
CA GLY A 195 4.62 15.23 -30.85
C GLY A 195 3.69 14.79 -31.98
N GLU A 196 2.39 15.00 -31.78
CA GLU A 196 1.42 15.20 -32.86
C GLU A 196 0.96 16.66 -32.88
#